data_AF-A0A9D5KXW1-F1
#
_entry.id   AF-A0A9D5KXW1-F1
#
_cell.length_a   1.000
_cell.length_b   1.000
_cell.length_c   1.000
_cell.angle_alpha   90.00
_cell.angle_beta   90.00
_cell.angle_gamma   90.00
#
_symmetry.space_group_name_H-M   'P 1'
#
loop_
_entity.id
_entity.type
_entity.pdbx_description
1 polymer ?
#
loop_
_entity_poly.entity_id
_entity_poly.type
_entity_poly.pdbx_seq_one_letter_code
_entity_poly.pdbx_strand_id
1 'polypeptide(L)'
;MRKTLLIASALLTASMSFAGISRPVNQANNPSDKQADFIRVASTSSVADSRLKEADEEGPILNPEGQEVLYVRNCRALAPLLWFLSDLPINGAIGSVVFGDDNVVYLSPVVNNILGLGYVKGTVDENNIITFQFPQFMGELQDGSRLDMYCMNNLGIGDDGWALGAEISGDQTYKMQIAENGTITPLPEYENTVIGWSPDGKEFAGYGDYGYKFVPQTDVVVTPPNSAVQVNSTWGNGTVGYFGKMAIDGNDLYVQHMFPSMPESWVKCTKSGDGYQFKSGQLLGIYDPGTSQKYWNYAYAADYEIVDDPEYGETPMVFILEGMDLLPEGKDSYKSTESIYSSSRYDIGAELIVFDLDPGLCVLSPREESEMLLTPKAPVIQNFSIFDMGIGMSASYAFFNQPQYSVDDILINPNNLYYEAYANGELITFTHADYPAIPEEGWTMIPYTFSDGQDMINNNYTIWSDIHEFMVYRYMSQVGIRSVCKVGDEVRYSEMAFTSPEGVEGVTADSEVVAESLTNLAGVKVTNPGPGIYIRTTRHADGSVRTAKVIL
;
A
#
# COMPACT_ATOMS: atom_id res chain seq x y z
N MET A 1 -28.11 6.99 -16.37
CA MET A 1 -26.92 7.81 -16.02
C MET A 1 -26.77 7.79 -14.52
N ARG A 2 -26.11 6.75 -13.99
CA ARG A 2 -25.66 6.71 -12.59
C ARG A 2 -24.34 7.48 -12.56
N LYS A 3 -24.26 8.56 -11.78
CA LYS A 3 -22.98 9.22 -11.48
C LYS A 3 -22.31 8.32 -10.44
N THR A 4 -21.41 7.46 -10.90
CA THR A 4 -20.54 6.65 -10.03
C THR A 4 -19.53 7.62 -9.43
N LEU A 5 -19.62 7.84 -8.11
CA LEU A 5 -18.60 8.55 -7.37
C LEU A 5 -17.47 7.53 -7.15
N LEU A 6 -16.44 7.56 -8.00
CA LEU A 6 -15.27 6.69 -7.86
C LEU A 6 -14.53 7.05 -6.57
N ILE A 7 -14.53 6.12 -5.62
CA ILE A 7 -13.78 6.22 -4.37
C ILE A 7 -12.39 5.65 -4.65
N ALA A 8 -11.45 6.53 -4.97
CA ALA A 8 -10.04 6.18 -4.99
C ALA A 8 -9.58 5.93 -3.54
N SER A 9 -9.25 4.69 -3.19
CA SER A 9 -8.35 4.44 -2.06
C SER A 9 -6.96 4.90 -2.47
N ALA A 10 -6.67 6.17 -2.22
CA ALA A 10 -5.31 6.65 -2.20
C ALA A 10 -4.61 6.10 -0.93
N LEU A 11 -4.30 4.80 -0.93
CA LEU A 11 -3.08 4.31 -0.29
C LEU A 11 -1.92 4.79 -1.16
N LEU A 12 -1.71 6.10 -1.17
CA LEU A 12 -0.53 6.71 -1.76
C LEU A 12 0.61 6.55 -0.75
N THR A 13 1.19 5.35 -0.72
CA THR A 13 2.64 5.25 -0.57
C THR A 13 3.24 6.00 -1.75
N ALA A 14 3.51 7.29 -1.56
CA ALA A 14 4.45 7.99 -2.42
C ALA A 14 5.85 7.44 -2.13
N SER A 15 6.14 6.21 -2.55
CA SER A 15 7.50 5.80 -2.88
C SER A 15 7.83 6.39 -4.25
N MET A 16 7.90 7.72 -4.32
CA MET A 16 8.62 8.39 -5.39
C MET A 16 10.02 8.65 -4.87
N SER A 17 10.95 7.86 -5.39
CA SER A 17 12.40 8.03 -5.31
C SER A 17 12.78 9.51 -5.45
N PHE A 18 13.16 10.15 -4.34
CA PHE A 18 13.96 11.37 -4.40
C PHE A 18 15.39 10.95 -4.74
N ALA A 19 15.77 11.12 -6.00
CA ALA A 19 17.16 11.11 -6.39
C ALA A 19 17.90 12.25 -5.66
N GLY A 20 18.82 11.88 -4.77
CA GLY A 20 19.91 12.73 -4.31
C GLY A 20 19.70 13.41 -2.96
N ILE A 21 20.20 12.79 -1.89
CA ILE A 21 21.45 13.18 -1.18
C ILE A 21 21.67 12.13 -0.08
N SER A 22 22.77 11.39 -0.20
CA SER A 22 23.28 10.42 0.77
C SER A 22 23.51 11.03 2.16
N ARG A 23 23.18 10.31 3.26
CA ARG A 23 23.98 10.26 4.52
C ARG A 23 23.46 9.22 5.54
N PRO A 24 24.32 8.78 6.48
CA PRO A 24 24.40 7.39 6.94
C PRO A 24 23.45 7.02 8.09
N VAL A 25 23.14 5.73 8.10
CA VAL A 25 22.49 4.96 9.18
C VAL A 25 23.31 5.04 10.47
N ASN A 26 22.64 5.28 11.61
CA ASN A 26 23.19 4.92 12.91
C ASN A 26 22.15 4.22 13.80
N GLN A 27 22.58 3.02 14.20
CA GLN A 27 22.16 2.06 15.23
C GLN A 27 21.13 2.41 16.32
N ALA A 28 20.39 1.34 16.66
CA ALA A 28 19.37 1.15 17.70
C ALA A 28 19.77 1.47 19.14
N ASN A 29 18.77 1.67 20.03
CA ASN A 29 18.69 1.02 21.36
C ASN A 29 17.32 1.16 22.09
N ASN A 30 17.06 0.17 22.95
CA ASN A 30 15.86 -0.28 23.70
C ASN A 30 14.92 0.72 24.42
N PRO A 31 13.62 0.34 24.62
CA PRO A 31 12.66 1.05 25.47
C PRO A 31 12.43 0.42 26.87
N SER A 32 12.38 1.26 27.90
CA SER A 32 11.70 1.08 29.21
C SER A 32 11.21 2.48 29.62
N ASP A 33 9.99 2.78 30.05
CA ASP A 33 9.09 2.13 31.01
C ASP A 33 7.60 2.47 30.73
N LYS A 34 6.71 1.70 31.36
CA LYS A 34 5.25 1.55 31.13
C LYS A 34 4.37 2.77 31.44
N GLN A 35 3.29 2.94 30.65
CA GLN A 35 1.88 3.00 31.11
C GLN A 35 0.85 2.80 29.96
N ALA A 36 -0.19 1.98 30.25
CA ALA A 36 -1.38 1.55 29.47
C ALA A 36 -1.17 0.75 28.16
N ASP A 37 -1.67 -0.49 28.13
CA ASP A 37 -1.45 -1.52 27.10
C ASP A 37 -2.16 -1.24 25.76
N PHE A 38 -1.51 -0.45 24.90
CA PHE A 38 -1.65 -0.56 23.44
C PHE A 38 -0.26 -0.90 22.87
N ILE A 39 -0.18 -1.89 21.97
CA ILE A 39 1.08 -2.28 21.32
C ILE A 39 1.58 -1.09 20.47
N ARG A 40 2.52 -0.32 21.03
CA ARG A 40 3.22 0.78 20.36
C ARG A 40 4.50 0.22 19.76
N VAL A 41 4.54 0.04 18.44
CA VAL A 41 5.80 -0.21 17.73
C VAL A 41 6.27 1.13 17.19
N ALA A 42 7.33 1.67 17.80
CA ALA A 42 8.00 2.87 17.31
C ALA A 42 9.06 2.45 16.29
N SER A 43 8.98 2.98 15.07
CA SER A 43 10.12 3.08 14.17
C SER A 43 10.27 4.51 13.68
N THR A 44 11.52 4.93 13.67
CA THR A 44 12.01 6.30 13.57
C THR A 44 11.78 6.97 12.21
N SER A 45 11.65 8.30 12.28
CA SER A 45 11.75 9.32 11.21
C SER A 45 10.59 9.52 10.23
N SER A 46 9.55 10.20 10.71
CA SER A 46 8.60 10.99 9.90
C SER A 46 8.67 12.47 10.33
N VAL A 47 9.43 13.33 9.64
CA VAL A 47 9.64 14.76 9.99
C VAL A 47 9.99 15.00 11.48
N ALA A 48 10.46 13.95 12.15
CA ALA A 48 10.68 13.88 13.59
C ALA A 48 12.12 14.32 13.87
N ASP A 49 12.44 15.58 13.56
CA ASP A 49 13.62 16.23 14.12
C ASP A 49 13.52 17.77 14.06
N SER A 50 12.31 18.33 14.16
CA SER A 50 12.18 19.72 14.59
C SER A 50 12.59 19.79 16.06
N ARG A 51 13.87 20.06 16.32
CA ARG A 51 14.31 20.54 17.63
C ARG A 51 13.57 21.85 17.87
N LEU A 52 12.43 21.73 18.55
CA LEU A 52 11.65 22.83 19.10
C LEU A 52 12.64 23.74 19.84
N LYS A 53 12.91 24.92 19.29
CA LYS A 53 13.46 26.00 20.10
C LYS A 53 12.37 26.40 21.08
N GLU A 54 12.75 26.67 22.33
CA GLU A 54 11.86 27.34 23.27
C GLU A 54 11.43 28.67 22.61
N ALA A 55 10.16 28.74 22.20
CA ALA A 55 9.54 29.97 21.75
C ALA A 55 9.15 30.80 22.98
N ASP A 56 9.21 32.13 22.85
CA ASP A 56 8.79 33.09 23.88
C ASP A 56 7.24 33.15 24.07
N GLU A 57 6.48 32.31 23.34
CA GLU A 57 5.03 32.08 23.44
C GLU A 57 4.76 30.65 23.94
N GLU A 58 3.60 30.39 24.58
CA GLU A 58 3.16 29.01 24.88
C GLU A 58 3.18 28.20 23.58
N GLY A 59 4.07 27.21 23.51
CA GLY A 59 4.27 26.37 22.33
C GLY A 59 3.01 25.57 21.95
N PRO A 60 3.07 24.78 20.86
CA PRO A 60 1.92 23.97 20.46
C PRO A 60 1.44 23.09 21.60
N ILE A 61 0.12 22.95 21.74
CA ILE A 61 -0.49 22.13 22.80
C ILE A 61 -0.31 20.66 22.43
N LEU A 62 0.66 19.97 23.02
CA LEU A 62 0.94 18.56 22.68
C LEU A 62 0.28 17.57 23.64
N ASN A 63 0.14 17.93 24.90
CA ASN A 63 -0.38 17.05 25.96
C ASN A 63 -1.40 17.82 26.81
N PRO A 64 -2.61 18.08 26.29
CA PRO A 64 -3.65 18.72 27.07
C PRO A 64 -4.10 17.84 28.25
N GLU A 65 -4.36 18.44 29.40
CA GLU A 65 -4.97 17.75 30.53
C GLU A 65 -6.48 17.55 30.30
N GLY A 66 -6.99 16.38 30.65
CA GLY A 66 -8.41 16.05 30.55
C GLY A 66 -8.67 14.59 30.22
N GLN A 67 -9.94 14.28 29.95
CA GLN A 67 -10.35 12.96 29.49
C GLN A 67 -10.20 12.88 27.97
N GLU A 68 -9.26 12.05 27.50
CA GLU A 68 -9.13 11.73 26.08
C GLU A 68 -10.20 10.73 25.64
N VAL A 69 -10.82 11.02 24.49
CA VAL A 69 -11.69 10.11 23.75
C VAL A 69 -11.15 10.01 22.34
N LEU A 70 -10.93 8.78 21.88
CA LEU A 70 -10.51 8.53 20.50
C LEU A 70 -11.71 8.34 19.59
N TYR A 71 -11.55 8.80 18.36
CA TYR A 71 -12.58 8.88 17.35
C TYR A 71 -12.12 8.25 16.04
N VAL A 72 -13.08 7.73 15.30
CA VAL A 72 -12.97 7.52 13.86
C VAL A 72 -13.27 8.87 13.19
N ARG A 73 -12.24 9.49 12.63
CA ARG A 73 -12.29 10.77 11.94
C ARG A 73 -12.49 10.54 10.44
N ASN A 74 -13.51 11.19 9.89
CA ASN A 74 -13.74 11.27 8.45
C ASN A 74 -13.82 12.74 8.06
N CYS A 75 -13.28 13.11 6.91
CA CYS A 75 -13.30 14.48 6.40
C CYS A 75 -12.99 14.49 4.89
N ARG A 76 -12.89 15.69 4.32
CA ARG A 76 -12.30 15.92 3.01
C ARG A 76 -11.01 16.72 3.18
N ALA A 77 -9.94 16.28 2.51
CA ALA A 77 -8.64 16.93 2.54
C ALA A 77 -8.37 17.62 1.21
N LEU A 78 -8.05 18.91 1.27
CA LEU A 78 -7.42 19.66 0.19
C LEU A 78 -5.91 19.48 0.31
N ALA A 79 -5.30 18.90 -0.71
CA ALA A 79 -3.89 18.53 -0.70
C ALA A 79 -3.27 18.55 -2.10
N PRO A 80 -1.98 18.89 -2.23
CA PRO A 80 -1.27 18.73 -3.49
C PRO A 80 -1.13 17.26 -3.84
N LEU A 81 -1.53 16.89 -5.05
CA LEU A 81 -1.27 15.60 -5.68
C LEU A 81 -0.57 15.86 -7.02
N LEU A 82 0.70 15.48 -7.11
CA LEU A 82 1.57 15.85 -8.23
C LEU A 82 1.58 17.37 -8.44
N TRP A 83 1.10 17.83 -9.59
CA TRP A 83 1.04 19.25 -9.98
C TRP A 83 -0.33 19.88 -9.73
N PHE A 84 -1.28 19.16 -9.15
CA PHE A 84 -2.66 19.59 -8.98
C PHE A 84 -3.05 19.66 -7.51
N LEU A 85 -4.04 20.50 -7.20
CA LEU A 85 -4.72 20.45 -5.91
C LEU A 85 -5.89 19.48 -6.02
N SER A 86 -5.91 18.48 -5.14
CA SER A 86 -6.95 17.47 -5.07
C SER A 86 -7.85 17.66 -3.86
N ASP A 87 -9.10 17.23 -4.00
CA ASP A 87 -10.08 17.14 -2.93
C ASP A 87 -10.39 15.66 -2.65
N LEU A 88 -9.78 15.14 -1.58
CA LEU A 88 -9.70 13.71 -1.29
C LEU A 88 -10.56 13.34 -0.08
N PRO A 89 -11.41 12.30 -0.16
CA PRO A 89 -12.09 11.77 1.01
C PRO A 89 -11.08 11.10 1.95
N ILE A 90 -11.15 11.42 3.24
CA ILE A 90 -10.41 10.74 4.30
C ILE A 90 -11.42 9.94 5.11
N ASN A 91 -11.23 8.62 5.15
CA ASN A 91 -12.09 7.71 5.88
C ASN A 91 -11.28 6.95 6.93
N GLY A 92 -11.80 6.88 8.16
CA GLY A 92 -11.23 6.02 9.19
C GLY A 92 -9.93 6.50 9.85
N ALA A 93 -9.53 7.76 9.64
CA ALA A 93 -8.36 8.35 10.31
C ALA A 93 -8.57 8.40 11.83
N ILE A 94 -7.48 8.48 12.59
CA ILE A 94 -7.58 8.65 14.05
C ILE A 94 -7.87 10.10 14.36
N GLY A 95 -8.90 10.35 15.15
CA GLY A 95 -9.13 11.61 15.84
C GLY A 95 -8.96 11.44 17.35
N SER A 96 -8.42 12.44 18.01
CA SER A 96 -8.38 12.57 19.46
C SER A 96 -9.09 13.86 19.87
N VAL A 97 -9.97 13.72 20.88
CA VAL A 97 -10.62 14.84 21.53
C VAL A 97 -10.35 14.73 23.03
N VAL A 98 -9.79 15.78 23.62
CA VAL A 98 -9.56 15.83 25.07
C VAL A 98 -10.53 16.84 25.68
N PHE A 99 -11.39 16.36 26.57
CA PHE A 99 -12.31 17.17 27.35
C PHE A 99 -11.62 17.56 28.66
N GLY A 100 -11.22 18.83 28.76
CA GLY A 100 -10.56 19.39 29.93
C GLY A 100 -11.55 20.02 30.91
N ASP A 101 -10.99 20.59 31.98
CA ASP A 101 -11.75 21.38 32.95
C ASP A 101 -12.26 22.70 32.35
N ASP A 102 -13.19 23.37 33.04
CA ASP A 102 -13.73 24.69 32.67
C ASP A 102 -14.29 24.77 31.23
N ASN A 103 -14.93 23.69 30.78
CA ASN A 103 -15.50 23.53 29.45
C ASN A 103 -14.47 23.65 28.30
N VAL A 104 -13.19 23.45 28.57
CA VAL A 104 -12.16 23.43 27.53
C VAL A 104 -12.21 22.11 26.77
N VAL A 105 -12.03 22.18 25.46
CA VAL A 105 -11.92 20.99 24.60
C VAL A 105 -10.74 21.17 23.63
N TYR A 106 -10.06 20.06 23.36
CA TYR A 106 -8.90 20.01 22.48
C TYR A 106 -9.18 19.01 21.36
N LEU A 107 -8.83 19.33 20.11
CA LEU A 107 -9.08 18.48 18.94
C LEU A 107 -7.80 18.28 18.12
N SER A 108 -7.51 17.03 17.76
CA SER A 108 -6.39 16.68 16.87
C SER A 108 -6.66 15.38 16.09
N PRO A 109 -6.08 15.17 14.90
CA PRO A 109 -5.52 16.20 14.03
C PRO A 109 -6.66 16.99 13.38
N VAL A 110 -6.43 18.28 13.14
CA VAL A 110 -7.33 19.09 12.32
C VAL A 110 -7.03 18.97 10.83
N VAL A 111 -5.78 18.79 10.41
CA VAL A 111 -5.42 18.64 8.99
C VAL A 111 -4.76 17.28 8.74
N ASN A 112 -5.17 16.56 7.69
CA ASN A 112 -4.70 15.19 7.41
C ASN A 112 -3.21 15.16 6.99
N ASN A 113 -2.76 16.15 6.22
CA ASN A 113 -1.47 16.07 5.54
C ASN A 113 -0.36 16.88 6.22
N ILE A 114 -0.60 17.30 7.47
CA ILE A 114 0.42 17.93 8.30
C ILE A 114 0.58 17.08 9.56
N LEU A 115 1.55 16.16 9.51
CA LEU A 115 1.77 15.14 10.52
C LEU A 115 2.28 15.72 11.85
N GLY A 116 1.86 15.12 12.96
CA GLY A 116 2.47 15.34 14.28
C GLY A 116 2.11 16.64 15.00
N LEU A 117 1.08 17.36 14.55
CA LEU A 117 0.70 18.61 15.17
C LEU A 117 -0.16 18.39 16.41
N GLY A 118 0.01 19.31 17.37
CA GLY A 118 -0.73 19.34 18.62
C GLY A 118 -2.25 19.53 18.44
N TYR A 119 -2.88 19.98 19.50
CA TYR A 119 -4.31 20.16 19.55
C TYR A 119 -4.69 21.61 19.27
N VAL A 120 -5.77 21.80 18.50
CA VAL A 120 -6.48 23.09 18.54
C VAL A 120 -7.36 23.13 19.78
N LYS A 121 -7.42 24.29 20.42
CA LYS A 121 -8.19 24.54 21.63
C LYS A 121 -9.51 25.23 21.31
N GLY A 122 -10.58 24.75 21.92
CA GLY A 122 -11.90 25.34 21.87
C GLY A 122 -12.59 25.30 23.24
N THR A 123 -13.84 25.73 23.26
CA THR A 123 -14.71 25.66 24.44
C THR A 123 -16.05 25.04 24.08
N VAL A 124 -16.61 24.20 24.94
CA VAL A 124 -17.95 23.64 24.81
C VAL A 124 -18.96 24.46 25.62
N ASP A 125 -20.17 24.68 25.10
CA ASP A 125 -21.25 25.35 25.83
C ASP A 125 -22.29 24.38 26.37
N GLU A 126 -23.31 24.92 27.06
CA GLU A 126 -24.42 24.14 27.63
C GLU A 126 -25.31 23.45 26.58
N ASN A 127 -25.21 23.83 25.31
CA ASN A 127 -25.92 23.23 24.18
C ASN A 127 -25.03 22.22 23.43
N ASN A 128 -23.89 21.84 24.00
CA ASN A 128 -22.89 20.95 23.41
C ASN A 128 -22.30 21.49 22.09
N ILE A 129 -22.23 22.82 21.93
CA ILE A 129 -21.54 23.46 20.82
C ILE A 129 -20.09 23.71 21.22
N ILE A 130 -19.18 23.14 20.46
CA ILE A 130 -17.76 23.46 20.52
C ILE A 130 -17.50 24.69 19.66
N THR A 131 -16.85 25.71 20.22
CA THR A 131 -16.36 26.88 19.48
C THR A 131 -14.84 26.93 19.52
N PHE A 132 -14.22 26.96 18.34
CA PHE A 132 -12.79 27.24 18.16
C PHE A 132 -12.62 28.67 17.65
N GLN A 133 -11.54 29.33 18.10
CA GLN A 133 -11.13 30.63 17.60
C GLN A 133 -9.77 30.51 16.93
N PHE A 134 -9.69 30.96 15.68
CA PHE A 134 -8.49 30.97 14.86
C PHE A 134 -7.96 32.41 14.66
N PRO A 135 -6.69 32.59 14.25
CA PRO A 135 -5.68 31.55 14.04
C PRO A 135 -5.23 30.84 15.31
N GLN A 136 -4.76 29.60 15.16
CA GLN A 136 -4.12 28.84 16.24
C GLN A 136 -2.77 28.31 15.79
N PHE A 137 -1.76 28.51 16.64
CA PHE A 137 -0.38 28.11 16.40
C PHE A 137 -0.18 26.61 16.61
N MET A 138 0.42 25.97 15.62
CA MET A 138 0.69 24.53 15.62
C MET A 138 2.18 24.19 15.63
N GLY A 139 3.07 25.18 15.53
CA GLY A 139 4.52 25.00 15.57
C GLY A 139 5.27 25.78 14.48
N GLU A 140 6.52 25.43 14.26
CA GLU A 140 7.38 26.03 13.24
C GLU A 140 7.84 24.96 12.23
N LEU A 141 7.92 25.36 10.96
CA LEU A 141 8.48 24.55 9.88
C LEU A 141 10.02 24.59 9.89
N GLN A 142 10.65 23.71 9.11
CA GLN A 142 12.12 23.61 9.06
C GLN A 142 12.83 24.89 8.60
N ASP A 143 12.17 25.68 7.76
CA ASP A 143 12.65 26.97 7.29
C ASP A 143 12.44 28.12 8.30
N GLY A 144 11.84 27.81 9.46
CA GLY A 144 11.48 28.77 10.51
C GLY A 144 10.13 29.45 10.29
N SER A 145 9.38 29.08 9.24
CA SER A 145 8.05 29.64 8.99
C SER A 145 7.06 29.18 10.06
N ARG A 146 6.19 30.11 10.49
CA ARG A 146 5.14 29.82 11.47
C ARG A 146 4.03 28.98 10.85
N LEU A 147 3.59 27.96 11.56
CA LEU A 147 2.51 27.07 11.16
C LEU A 147 1.26 27.41 11.95
N ASP A 148 0.50 28.39 11.46
CA ASP A 148 -0.80 28.78 12.01
C ASP A 148 -1.94 28.20 11.17
N MET A 149 -2.94 27.64 11.84
CA MET A 149 -4.19 27.20 11.19
C MET A 149 -5.19 28.34 11.16
N TYR A 150 -5.94 28.45 10.07
CA TYR A 150 -6.97 29.47 9.85
C TYR A 150 -8.28 28.84 9.37
N CYS A 151 -9.40 29.53 9.62
CA CYS A 151 -10.64 29.29 8.89
C CYS A 151 -10.55 29.88 7.46
N MET A 152 -11.00 29.11 6.49
CA MET A 152 -10.97 29.47 5.08
C MET A 152 -12.27 29.06 4.37
N ASN A 153 -12.66 29.81 3.34
CA ASN A 153 -13.77 29.47 2.47
C ASN A 153 -13.27 28.54 1.36
N ASN A 154 -13.87 27.35 1.25
CA ASN A 154 -13.60 26.45 0.14
C ASN A 154 -14.12 27.05 -1.18
N LEU A 155 -13.26 27.13 -2.20
CA LEU A 155 -13.62 27.67 -3.52
C LEU A 155 -14.30 26.62 -4.42
N GLY A 156 -14.33 25.36 -4.00
CA GLY A 156 -14.99 24.26 -4.69
C GLY A 156 -14.11 23.58 -5.74
N ILE A 157 -14.76 22.94 -6.70
CA ILE A 157 -14.13 22.14 -7.76
C ILE A 157 -14.37 22.85 -9.10
N GLY A 158 -13.33 22.96 -9.92
CA GLY A 158 -13.38 23.54 -11.26
C GLY A 158 -14.03 22.63 -12.30
N ASP A 159 -14.26 23.17 -13.50
CA ASP A 159 -14.85 22.42 -14.62
C ASP A 159 -13.96 21.26 -15.10
N ASP A 160 -12.66 21.30 -14.77
CA ASP A 160 -11.65 20.27 -15.05
C ASP A 160 -11.60 19.17 -13.97
N GLY A 161 -12.40 19.29 -12.91
CA GLY A 161 -12.46 18.32 -11.82
C GLY A 161 -11.42 18.55 -10.71
N TRP A 162 -10.57 19.57 -10.81
CA TRP A 162 -9.56 19.87 -9.79
C TRP A 162 -10.07 20.86 -8.74
N ALA A 163 -9.51 20.79 -7.53
CA ALA A 163 -9.88 21.72 -6.46
C ALA A 163 -9.37 23.13 -6.78
N LEU A 164 -10.22 24.13 -6.59
CA LEU A 164 -9.90 25.54 -6.83
C LEU A 164 -9.11 26.19 -5.68
N GLY A 165 -9.00 25.49 -4.54
CA GLY A 165 -8.32 25.97 -3.34
C GLY A 165 -9.26 26.56 -2.31
N ALA A 166 -8.70 27.41 -1.45
CA ALA A 166 -9.43 28.08 -0.39
C ALA A 166 -8.92 29.51 -0.23
N GLU A 167 -9.76 30.39 0.31
CA GLU A 167 -9.39 31.77 0.66
C GLU A 167 -9.59 32.02 2.16
N ILE A 168 -8.77 32.87 2.75
CA ILE A 168 -8.85 33.15 4.18
C ILE A 168 -10.19 33.83 4.49
N SER A 169 -10.92 33.27 5.45
CA SER A 169 -12.20 33.82 5.88
C SER A 169 -11.99 35.07 6.75
N GLY A 170 -12.86 36.07 6.59
CA GLY A 170 -12.92 37.21 7.51
C GLY A 170 -13.44 36.83 8.91
N ASP A 171 -14.20 35.73 9.01
CA ASP A 171 -14.60 35.12 10.28
C ASP A 171 -13.67 33.94 10.60
N GLN A 172 -12.98 34.02 11.72
CA GLN A 172 -12.07 33.00 12.22
C GLN A 172 -12.67 32.15 13.35
N THR A 173 -13.99 32.21 13.51
CA THR A 173 -14.74 31.30 14.38
C THR A 173 -15.02 29.99 13.62
N TYR A 174 -14.90 28.86 14.31
CA TYR A 174 -15.38 27.56 13.80
C TYR A 174 -16.22 26.86 14.84
N LYS A 175 -17.35 26.26 14.44
CA LYS A 175 -18.26 25.59 15.39
C LYS A 175 -18.62 24.18 14.98
N MET A 176 -18.70 23.33 16.00
CA MET A 176 -19.11 21.94 15.88
C MET A 176 -20.15 21.60 16.95
N GLN A 177 -21.04 20.66 16.66
CA GLN A 177 -22.02 20.12 17.59
C GLN A 177 -21.58 18.73 18.05
N ILE A 178 -21.68 18.46 19.35
CA ILE A 178 -21.62 17.10 19.90
C ILE A 178 -23.05 16.57 20.00
N ALA A 179 -23.32 15.44 19.35
CA ALA A 179 -24.59 14.73 19.41
C ALA A 179 -24.70 13.86 20.67
N GLU A 180 -25.90 13.36 20.99
CA GLU A 180 -26.15 12.51 22.17
C GLU A 180 -25.28 11.24 22.20
N ASN A 181 -24.95 10.68 21.03
CA ASN A 181 -24.08 9.50 20.92
C ASN A 181 -22.57 9.85 20.95
N GLY A 182 -22.21 11.11 21.25
CA GLY A 182 -20.85 11.61 21.28
C GLY A 182 -20.25 11.97 19.92
N THR A 183 -20.98 11.78 18.80
CA THR A 183 -20.51 12.16 17.46
C THR A 183 -20.34 13.67 17.37
N ILE A 184 -19.23 14.12 16.78
CA ILE A 184 -18.93 15.54 16.60
C ILE A 184 -18.91 15.87 15.10
N THR A 185 -19.72 16.84 14.69
CA THR A 185 -19.80 17.34 13.31
C THR A 185 -19.84 18.87 13.29
N PRO A 186 -19.36 19.52 12.22
CA PRO A 186 -19.56 20.95 12.01
C PRO A 186 -21.05 21.32 12.07
N LEU A 187 -21.37 22.54 12.48
CA LEU A 187 -22.69 23.09 12.21
C LEU A 187 -22.86 23.30 10.69
N PRO A 188 -24.11 23.28 10.15
CA PRO A 188 -24.36 23.32 8.71
C PRO A 188 -23.64 24.45 7.96
N GLU A 189 -23.53 25.63 8.55
CA GLU A 189 -22.85 26.79 7.96
C GLU A 189 -21.32 26.65 7.88
N TYR A 190 -20.73 25.74 8.66
CA TYR A 190 -19.29 25.46 8.70
C TYR A 190 -18.90 24.15 7.98
N GLU A 191 -19.85 23.41 7.39
CA GLU A 191 -19.58 22.15 6.68
C GLU A 191 -18.53 22.29 5.58
N ASN A 192 -18.53 23.44 4.88
CA ASN A 192 -17.59 23.76 3.80
C ASN A 192 -16.46 24.71 4.25
N THR A 193 -16.38 25.05 5.53
CA THR A 193 -15.27 25.86 6.05
C THR A 193 -14.04 24.97 6.24
N VAL A 194 -12.96 25.35 5.57
CA VAL A 194 -11.67 24.67 5.64
C VAL A 194 -10.91 25.17 6.86
N ILE A 195 -10.41 24.25 7.68
CA ILE A 195 -9.31 24.54 8.61
C ILE A 195 -8.04 24.21 7.86
N GLY A 196 -7.24 25.22 7.55
CA GLY A 196 -6.08 25.07 6.67
C GLY A 196 -4.89 25.91 7.09
N TRP A 197 -3.74 25.59 6.53
CA TRP A 197 -2.51 26.34 6.75
C TRP A 197 -2.42 27.55 5.83
N SER A 198 -2.05 28.70 6.41
CA SER A 198 -1.66 29.88 5.66
C SER A 198 -0.29 30.40 6.10
N PRO A 199 0.66 30.63 5.18
CA PRO A 199 1.90 31.33 5.51
C PRO A 199 1.57 32.81 5.79
N ASP A 200 1.95 33.30 6.97
CA ASP A 200 1.68 34.65 7.47
C ASP A 200 0.20 35.10 7.47
N GLY A 201 -0.76 34.19 7.34
CA GLY A 201 -2.18 34.54 7.22
C GLY A 201 -2.53 35.33 5.96
N LYS A 202 -1.81 35.12 4.85
CA LYS A 202 -2.01 35.84 3.58
C LYS A 202 -2.69 35.01 2.50
N GLU A 203 -2.26 33.78 2.32
CA GLU A 203 -2.75 32.89 1.25
C GLU A 203 -2.87 31.44 1.73
N PHE A 204 -3.69 30.64 1.05
CA PHE A 204 -3.79 29.22 1.33
C PHE A 204 -2.54 28.47 0.86
N ALA A 205 -1.92 27.69 1.75
CA ALA A 205 -0.70 26.96 1.44
C ALA A 205 -0.91 25.66 0.64
N GLY A 206 -2.16 25.30 0.32
CA GLY A 206 -2.49 24.05 -0.35
C GLY A 206 -2.88 22.88 0.57
N TYR A 207 -2.85 23.07 1.90
CA TYR A 207 -3.15 22.02 2.88
C TYR A 207 -4.28 22.45 3.83
N GLY A 208 -5.38 21.71 3.85
CA GLY A 208 -6.47 21.93 4.80
C GLY A 208 -7.59 20.92 4.67
N ASP A 209 -8.39 20.78 5.72
CA ASP A 209 -9.46 19.79 5.78
C ASP A 209 -10.80 20.46 6.13
N TYR A 210 -11.90 19.86 5.67
CA TYR A 210 -13.27 20.31 5.91
C TYR A 210 -14.25 19.13 5.95
N GLY A 211 -15.54 19.40 6.23
CA GLY A 211 -16.59 18.36 6.25
C GLY A 211 -16.37 17.29 7.32
N TYR A 212 -15.83 17.67 8.48
CA TYR A 212 -15.44 16.74 9.53
C TYR A 212 -16.61 15.90 10.07
N LYS A 213 -16.30 14.66 10.45
CA LYS A 213 -17.16 13.80 11.24
C LYS A 213 -16.29 12.93 12.13
N PHE A 214 -16.39 13.15 13.43
CA PHE A 214 -15.72 12.37 14.46
C PHE A 214 -16.77 11.47 15.12
N VAL A 215 -16.70 10.16 14.90
CA VAL A 215 -17.55 9.16 15.58
C VAL A 215 -16.74 8.50 16.69
N PRO A 216 -17.20 8.44 17.95
CA PRO A 216 -16.45 7.80 19.02
C PRO A 216 -16.06 6.37 18.63
N GLN A 217 -14.77 6.03 18.78
CA GLN A 217 -14.32 4.68 18.53
C GLN A 217 -14.80 3.78 19.67
N THR A 218 -15.72 2.88 19.36
CA THR A 218 -16.32 1.93 20.32
C THR A 218 -16.12 0.48 19.91
N ASP A 219 -15.57 0.23 18.73
CA ASP A 219 -15.23 -1.10 18.28
C ASP A 219 -14.07 -1.65 19.13
N VAL A 220 -14.10 -2.94 19.40
CA VAL A 220 -13.10 -3.63 20.23
C VAL A 220 -12.31 -4.59 19.39
N VAL A 221 -10.99 -4.61 19.61
CA VAL A 221 -10.14 -5.68 19.07
C VAL A 221 -10.58 -7.00 19.69
N VAL A 222 -10.76 -8.02 18.85
CA VAL A 222 -11.07 -9.35 19.33
C VAL A 222 -9.78 -10.03 19.79
N THR A 223 -9.86 -10.84 20.83
CA THR A 223 -8.77 -11.73 21.27
C THR A 223 -9.39 -13.04 21.74
N PRO A 224 -8.70 -14.18 21.58
CA PRO A 224 -9.16 -15.43 22.14
C PRO A 224 -9.18 -15.35 23.68
N PRO A 225 -10.14 -15.98 24.36
CA PRO A 225 -10.13 -16.06 25.82
C PRO A 225 -8.86 -16.73 26.33
N ASN A 226 -8.39 -16.34 27.52
CA ASN A 226 -7.16 -16.89 28.13
C ASN A 226 -7.20 -18.42 28.33
N SER A 227 -8.39 -19.03 28.35
CA SER A 227 -8.58 -20.48 28.46
C SER A 227 -8.52 -21.22 27.11
N ALA A 228 -8.60 -20.50 25.99
CA ALA A 228 -8.59 -21.10 24.67
C ALA A 228 -7.20 -21.65 24.35
N VAL A 229 -7.15 -22.91 23.89
CA VAL A 229 -5.88 -23.52 23.47
C VAL A 229 -5.50 -22.93 22.12
N GLN A 230 -4.36 -22.24 22.09
CA GLN A 230 -3.77 -21.74 20.85
C GLN A 230 -2.91 -22.83 20.21
N VAL A 231 -3.07 -23.01 18.91
CA VAL A 231 -2.22 -23.86 18.08
C VAL A 231 -1.60 -23.01 16.98
N ASN A 232 -0.38 -23.35 16.59
CA ASN A 232 0.24 -22.74 15.43
C ASN A 232 -0.58 -23.05 14.18
N SER A 233 -0.64 -22.12 13.24
CA SER A 233 -1.39 -22.26 11.99
C SER A 233 -0.71 -21.57 10.82
N THR A 234 -1.10 -21.94 9.61
CA THR A 234 -0.76 -21.21 8.39
C THR A 234 -2.01 -20.65 7.75
N TRP A 235 -1.90 -19.47 7.18
CA TRP A 235 -2.93 -18.82 6.37
C TRP A 235 -2.31 -18.38 5.05
N GLY A 236 -2.86 -18.81 3.91
CA GLY A 236 -2.24 -18.50 2.62
C GLY A 236 -3.11 -18.80 1.42
N ASN A 237 -2.79 -18.19 0.27
CA ASN A 237 -3.55 -18.29 -0.99
C ASN A 237 -3.03 -19.36 -1.96
N GLY A 238 -2.09 -20.21 -1.51
CA GLY A 238 -1.43 -21.23 -2.33
C GLY A 238 -0.20 -20.73 -3.11
N THR A 239 0.04 -19.41 -3.13
CA THR A 239 1.21 -18.77 -3.74
C THR A 239 2.14 -18.20 -2.68
N VAL A 240 1.58 -17.44 -1.72
CA VAL A 240 2.24 -17.03 -0.48
C VAL A 240 1.40 -17.39 0.75
N GLY A 241 2.00 -17.31 1.93
CA GLY A 241 1.30 -17.53 3.19
C GLY A 241 2.09 -17.13 4.41
N TYR A 242 1.40 -17.04 5.53
CA TYR A 242 1.94 -16.56 6.80
C TYR A 242 1.76 -17.62 7.88
N PHE A 243 2.73 -17.66 8.79
CA PHE A 243 2.64 -18.43 10.02
C PHE A 243 1.99 -17.56 11.09
N GLY A 244 0.95 -18.07 11.71
CA GLY A 244 0.19 -17.41 12.75
C GLY A 244 -0.27 -18.42 13.80
N LYS A 245 -1.37 -18.07 14.46
CA LYS A 245 -2.00 -18.92 15.45
C LYS A 245 -3.50 -18.98 15.20
N MET A 246 -4.10 -20.08 15.61
CA MET A 246 -5.55 -20.19 15.72
C MET A 246 -5.92 -20.70 17.11
N ALA A 247 -7.13 -20.37 17.56
CA ALA A 247 -7.69 -20.89 18.79
C ALA A 247 -9.18 -21.18 18.58
N ILE A 248 -9.62 -22.34 19.06
CA ILE A 248 -11.04 -22.70 19.06
C ILE A 248 -11.54 -22.64 20.50
N ASP A 249 -12.57 -21.83 20.74
CA ASP A 249 -13.27 -21.74 22.02
C ASP A 249 -14.77 -21.92 21.81
N GLY A 250 -15.29 -23.10 22.14
CA GLY A 250 -16.68 -23.46 21.90
C GLY A 250 -17.06 -23.33 20.42
N ASN A 251 -17.88 -22.33 20.10
CA ASN A 251 -18.33 -22.04 18.74
C ASN A 251 -17.47 -21.00 18.02
N ASP A 252 -16.48 -20.40 18.67
CA ASP A 252 -15.68 -19.36 18.09
C ASP A 252 -14.32 -19.90 17.62
N LEU A 253 -13.90 -19.45 16.44
CA LEU A 253 -12.58 -19.66 15.88
C LEU A 253 -11.88 -18.30 15.83
N TYR A 254 -10.73 -18.19 16.48
CA TYR A 254 -9.87 -17.02 16.42
C TYR A 254 -8.68 -17.31 15.52
N VAL A 255 -8.31 -16.37 14.67
CA VAL A 255 -7.17 -16.49 13.74
C VAL A 255 -6.29 -15.26 13.87
N GLN A 256 -5.00 -15.46 14.12
CA GLN A 256 -3.98 -14.42 14.24
C GLN A 256 -3.17 -14.31 12.95
N HIS A 257 -2.60 -13.12 12.70
CA HIS A 257 -1.62 -12.89 11.63
C HIS A 257 -2.17 -13.17 10.22
N MET A 258 -3.46 -12.90 10.00
CA MET A 258 -4.02 -12.92 8.65
C MET A 258 -3.51 -11.77 7.78
N PHE A 259 -3.01 -10.71 8.41
CA PHE A 259 -2.48 -9.51 7.76
C PHE A 259 -1.04 -9.28 8.23
N PRO A 260 -0.03 -9.30 7.35
CA PRO A 260 1.38 -9.14 7.71
C PRO A 260 1.70 -7.77 8.32
N SER A 261 0.95 -6.75 7.92
CA SER A 261 1.02 -5.39 8.45
C SER A 261 0.52 -5.29 9.89
N MET A 262 -0.23 -6.28 10.37
CA MET A 262 -0.82 -6.34 11.71
C MET A 262 -0.69 -7.76 12.29
N PRO A 263 0.55 -8.28 12.48
CA PRO A 263 0.78 -9.69 12.77
C PRO A 263 0.20 -10.14 14.11
N GLU A 264 0.09 -9.23 15.07
CA GLU A 264 -0.48 -9.52 16.40
C GLU A 264 -2.01 -9.51 16.43
N SER A 265 -2.65 -8.97 15.38
CA SER A 265 -4.11 -8.83 15.34
C SER A 265 -4.79 -10.18 15.21
N TRP A 266 -5.95 -10.29 15.85
CA TRP A 266 -6.84 -11.44 15.75
C TRP A 266 -8.11 -11.05 15.04
N VAL A 267 -8.69 -12.00 14.32
CA VAL A 267 -10.10 -11.97 13.92
C VAL A 267 -10.84 -13.13 14.54
N LYS A 268 -12.16 -12.99 14.64
CA LYS A 268 -13.07 -14.00 15.14
C LYS A 268 -14.03 -14.45 14.04
N CYS A 269 -14.19 -15.76 13.93
CA CYS A 269 -15.21 -16.42 13.14
C CYS A 269 -16.12 -17.21 14.10
N THR A 270 -17.37 -17.45 13.71
CA THR A 270 -18.34 -18.18 14.53
C THR A 270 -18.85 -19.41 13.78
N LYS A 271 -19.05 -20.52 14.47
CA LYS A 271 -19.44 -21.81 13.90
C LYS A 271 -20.69 -21.66 13.03
N SER A 272 -20.62 -22.13 11.80
CA SER A 272 -21.72 -22.13 10.84
C SER A 272 -21.70 -23.45 10.07
N GLY A 273 -22.67 -24.33 10.36
CA GLY A 273 -22.64 -25.72 9.88
C GLY A 273 -21.36 -26.45 10.32
N ASP A 274 -20.70 -27.11 9.37
CA ASP A 274 -19.44 -27.80 9.62
C ASP A 274 -18.23 -26.85 9.62
N GLY A 275 -18.39 -25.64 9.07
CA GLY A 275 -17.37 -24.60 8.96
C GLY A 275 -17.51 -23.48 9.99
N TYR A 276 -17.08 -22.29 9.60
CA TYR A 276 -17.22 -21.04 10.35
C TYR A 276 -17.65 -19.90 9.43
N GLN A 277 -18.19 -18.83 10.00
CA GLN A 277 -18.53 -17.60 9.31
C GLN A 277 -17.69 -16.46 9.89
N PHE A 278 -16.99 -15.75 9.02
CA PHE A 278 -16.32 -14.49 9.33
C PHE A 278 -17.30 -13.33 9.05
N LYS A 279 -17.37 -12.36 9.97
CA LYS A 279 -18.11 -11.11 9.75
C LYS A 279 -17.14 -9.96 9.52
N SER A 280 -17.41 -9.16 8.51
CA SER A 280 -16.65 -7.97 8.16
C SER A 280 -16.76 -6.86 9.21
N GLY A 281 -15.82 -5.91 9.17
CA GLY A 281 -15.81 -4.75 10.06
C GLY A 281 -15.23 -5.05 11.45
N GLN A 282 -14.38 -6.07 11.57
CA GLN A 282 -13.69 -6.36 12.83
C GLN A 282 -12.45 -5.48 12.97
N LEU A 283 -12.36 -4.76 14.10
CA LEU A 283 -11.22 -3.88 14.37
C LEU A 283 -9.95 -4.71 14.59
N LEU A 284 -8.91 -4.43 13.80
CA LEU A 284 -7.58 -5.01 13.94
C LEU A 284 -6.70 -4.18 14.88
N GLY A 285 -6.97 -2.88 14.97
CA GLY A 285 -6.25 -1.93 15.82
C GLY A 285 -5.89 -0.66 15.08
N ILE A 286 -4.84 0.00 15.52
CA ILE A 286 -4.27 1.18 14.86
C ILE A 286 -3.15 0.72 13.93
N TYR A 287 -3.26 1.04 12.64
CA TYR A 287 -2.15 0.87 11.70
C TYR A 287 -1.39 2.18 11.56
N ASP A 288 -0.06 2.08 11.65
CA ASP A 288 0.87 3.18 11.51
C ASP A 288 1.81 2.89 10.33
N PRO A 289 1.56 3.49 9.15
CA PRO A 289 2.42 3.28 7.98
C PRO A 289 3.78 3.97 8.11
N GLY A 290 4.02 4.80 9.13
CA GLY A 290 5.24 5.58 9.31
C GLY A 290 5.45 6.73 8.32
N THR A 291 4.74 6.74 7.18
CA THR A 291 4.88 7.74 6.10
C THR A 291 3.64 8.59 5.90
N SER A 292 2.50 8.23 6.51
CA SER A 292 1.23 8.94 6.44
C SER A 292 0.47 8.85 7.77
N GLN A 293 -0.74 9.42 7.86
CA GLN A 293 -1.50 9.41 9.11
C GLN A 293 -1.90 8.00 9.53
N LYS A 294 -1.87 7.78 10.85
CA LYS A 294 -2.39 6.57 11.47
C LYS A 294 -3.90 6.49 11.26
N TYR A 295 -4.40 5.28 11.07
CA TYR A 295 -5.83 5.02 10.91
C TYR A 295 -6.26 3.78 11.68
N TRP A 296 -7.57 3.71 11.95
CA TRP A 296 -8.20 2.51 12.49
C TRP A 296 -8.30 1.47 11.39
N ASN A 297 -7.60 0.35 11.53
CA ASN A 297 -7.56 -0.71 10.54
C ASN A 297 -8.58 -1.81 10.89
N TYR A 298 -9.29 -2.29 9.88
CA TYR A 298 -10.39 -3.24 10.00
C TYR A 298 -10.23 -4.37 8.99
N ALA A 299 -10.67 -5.57 9.38
CA ALA A 299 -10.75 -6.73 8.50
C ALA A 299 -12.13 -6.84 7.84
N TYR A 300 -12.11 -7.15 6.54
CA TYR A 300 -13.28 -7.28 5.68
C TYR A 300 -13.18 -8.55 4.84
N ALA A 301 -14.30 -9.23 4.65
CA ALA A 301 -14.50 -10.11 3.52
C ALA A 301 -14.68 -9.23 2.29
N ALA A 302 -14.09 -9.64 1.19
CA ALA A 302 -14.05 -8.85 -0.04
C ALA A 302 -14.17 -9.74 -1.27
N ASP A 303 -14.92 -9.25 -2.25
CA ASP A 303 -14.83 -9.71 -3.63
C ASP A 303 -13.84 -8.83 -4.41
N TYR A 304 -13.24 -9.39 -5.44
CA TYR A 304 -12.23 -8.74 -6.26
C TYR A 304 -12.54 -8.92 -7.75
N GLU A 305 -12.67 -7.82 -8.47
CA GLU A 305 -12.91 -7.81 -9.91
C GLU A 305 -11.93 -6.88 -10.62
N ILE A 306 -11.43 -7.29 -11.79
CA ILE A 306 -10.74 -6.38 -12.71
C ILE A 306 -11.79 -5.82 -13.67
N VAL A 307 -12.01 -4.51 -13.59
CA VAL A 307 -13.00 -3.81 -14.42
C VAL A 307 -12.28 -3.03 -15.52
N ASP A 308 -12.75 -3.15 -16.76
CA ASP A 308 -12.22 -2.37 -17.89
C ASP A 308 -12.77 -0.93 -17.82
N ASP A 309 -11.95 0.01 -17.34
CA ASP A 309 -12.28 1.42 -17.30
C ASP A 309 -11.87 2.10 -18.62
N PRO A 310 -12.78 2.83 -19.31
CA PRO A 310 -12.45 3.46 -20.60
C PRO A 310 -11.34 4.51 -20.56
N GLU A 311 -11.06 5.09 -19.39
CA GLU A 311 -10.07 6.16 -19.17
C GLU A 311 -8.76 5.59 -18.61
N TYR A 312 -8.84 4.58 -17.73
CA TYR A 312 -7.69 4.04 -17.01
C TYR A 312 -7.30 2.61 -17.40
N GLY A 313 -8.10 1.93 -18.23
CA GLY A 313 -7.91 0.53 -18.62
C GLY A 313 -8.33 -0.44 -17.51
N GLU A 314 -7.71 -1.63 -17.49
CA GLU A 314 -7.96 -2.65 -16.48
C GLU A 314 -7.69 -2.11 -15.07
N THR A 315 -8.77 -1.93 -14.30
CA THR A 315 -8.77 -1.32 -12.98
C THR A 315 -9.23 -2.36 -11.94
N PRO A 316 -8.34 -2.76 -11.02
CA PRO A 316 -8.70 -3.63 -9.90
C PRO A 316 -9.66 -2.96 -8.91
N MET A 317 -10.77 -3.63 -8.63
CA MET A 317 -11.81 -3.19 -7.70
C MET A 317 -12.03 -4.21 -6.59
N VAL A 318 -12.19 -3.70 -5.37
CA VAL A 318 -12.59 -4.46 -4.18
C VAL A 318 -13.99 -4.06 -3.75
N PHE A 319 -14.82 -5.06 -3.47
CA PHE A 319 -16.18 -4.90 -2.97
C PHE A 319 -16.27 -5.43 -1.54
N ILE A 320 -16.58 -4.55 -0.59
CA ILE A 320 -16.68 -4.94 0.82
C ILE A 320 -17.97 -5.73 1.06
N LEU A 321 -17.83 -6.99 1.49
CA LEU A 321 -18.94 -7.91 1.76
C LEU A 321 -19.34 -7.87 3.24
N GLU A 322 -20.53 -8.37 3.58
CA GLU A 322 -20.98 -8.50 4.98
C GLU A 322 -20.14 -9.52 5.77
N GLY A 323 -19.62 -10.53 5.08
CA GLY A 323 -18.84 -11.61 5.66
C GLY A 323 -18.51 -12.67 4.61
N MET A 324 -17.87 -13.74 5.05
CA MET A 324 -17.53 -14.91 4.23
C MET A 324 -17.62 -16.19 5.05
N ASP A 325 -17.75 -17.32 4.37
CA ASP A 325 -17.70 -18.62 5.01
C ASP A 325 -16.28 -19.21 4.93
N LEU A 326 -15.92 -19.97 5.96
CA LEU A 326 -14.73 -20.80 6.06
C LEU A 326 -15.20 -22.26 6.00
N LEU A 327 -15.10 -22.87 4.83
CA LEU A 327 -15.57 -24.22 4.55
C LEU A 327 -14.52 -25.26 4.97
N PRO A 328 -14.89 -26.40 5.58
CA PRO A 328 -13.93 -27.43 5.94
C PRO A 328 -13.20 -28.00 4.72
N GLU A 329 -11.88 -28.07 4.79
CA GLU A 329 -11.01 -28.68 3.76
C GLU A 329 -10.24 -29.91 4.31
N GLY A 330 -10.14 -30.02 5.63
CA GLY A 330 -9.49 -31.14 6.30
C GLY A 330 -9.76 -31.14 7.80
N LYS A 331 -8.96 -31.91 8.55
CA LYS A 331 -9.04 -31.87 10.01
C LYS A 331 -8.60 -30.50 10.49
N ASP A 332 -9.55 -29.75 11.07
CA ASP A 332 -9.35 -28.41 11.62
C ASP A 332 -8.79 -27.39 10.60
N SER A 333 -8.90 -27.69 9.29
CA SER A 333 -8.45 -26.86 8.18
C SER A 333 -9.66 -26.32 7.41
N TYR A 334 -9.59 -25.05 7.00
CA TYR A 334 -10.70 -24.33 6.40
C TYR A 334 -10.27 -23.47 5.22
N LYS A 335 -11.08 -23.46 4.16
CA LYS A 335 -10.90 -22.61 2.98
C LYS A 335 -11.95 -21.49 2.97
N SER A 336 -11.52 -20.25 2.73
CA SER A 336 -12.44 -19.13 2.58
C SER A 336 -13.21 -19.21 1.26
N THR A 337 -14.48 -18.80 1.29
CA THR A 337 -15.30 -18.66 0.08
C THR A 337 -14.99 -17.40 -0.70
N GLU A 338 -14.54 -16.36 0.00
CA GLU A 338 -14.18 -15.06 -0.54
C GLU A 338 -12.79 -14.66 -0.06
N SER A 339 -12.28 -13.56 -0.59
CA SER A 339 -11.00 -13.01 -0.18
C SER A 339 -11.12 -12.16 1.08
N ILE A 340 -10.00 -11.91 1.73
CA ILE A 340 -9.94 -11.06 2.92
C ILE A 340 -9.09 -9.82 2.65
N TYR A 341 -9.56 -8.68 3.13
CA TYR A 341 -8.98 -7.37 2.91
C TYR A 341 -8.88 -6.61 4.23
N SER A 342 -7.82 -5.83 4.42
CA SER A 342 -7.70 -4.91 5.54
C SER A 342 -7.57 -3.48 5.07
N SER A 343 -8.34 -2.57 5.64
CA SER A 343 -8.25 -1.15 5.33
C SER A 343 -8.80 -0.29 6.45
N SER A 344 -8.84 1.03 6.23
CA SER A 344 -9.55 1.94 7.11
C SER A 344 -11.06 1.63 7.14
N ARG A 345 -11.80 2.29 8.04
CA ARG A 345 -13.22 2.00 8.21
C ARG A 345 -14.03 2.34 6.96
N TYR A 346 -14.63 1.32 6.35
CA TYR A 346 -15.62 1.43 5.28
C TYR A 346 -16.97 0.80 5.67
N ASP A 347 -18.01 1.27 5.00
CA ASP A 347 -19.35 0.68 5.06
C ASP A 347 -19.40 -0.64 4.27
N ILE A 348 -20.27 -1.55 4.70
CA ILE A 348 -20.55 -2.78 3.95
C ILE A 348 -21.19 -2.40 2.60
N GLY A 349 -20.71 -3.02 1.52
CA GLY A 349 -21.11 -2.72 0.14
C GLY A 349 -20.32 -1.58 -0.50
N ALA A 350 -19.30 -1.03 0.17
CA ALA A 350 -18.39 -0.05 -0.44
C ALA A 350 -17.59 -0.68 -1.59
N GLU A 351 -17.36 0.12 -2.63
CA GLU A 351 -16.56 -0.22 -3.81
C GLU A 351 -15.28 0.62 -3.79
N LEU A 352 -14.11 -0.03 -3.92
CA LEU A 352 -12.80 0.59 -3.73
C LEU A 352 -11.88 0.24 -4.90
N ILE A 353 -11.23 1.24 -5.49
CA ILE A 353 -10.13 0.99 -6.42
C ILE A 353 -8.86 0.70 -5.61
N VAL A 354 -8.19 -0.42 -5.86
CA VAL A 354 -6.99 -0.83 -5.12
C VAL A 354 -5.84 -1.12 -6.07
N PHE A 355 -4.74 -0.37 -5.94
CA PHE A 355 -3.63 -0.47 -6.89
C PHE A 355 -2.64 -1.62 -6.59
N ASP A 356 -2.71 -2.26 -5.41
CA ASP A 356 -1.63 -3.12 -4.91
C ASP A 356 -2.07 -4.45 -4.25
N LEU A 357 -3.18 -5.08 -4.68
CA LEU A 357 -3.61 -6.34 -4.05
C LEU A 357 -4.20 -7.35 -5.02
N ASP A 358 -3.73 -8.59 -4.90
CA ASP A 358 -4.43 -9.80 -5.36
C ASP A 358 -4.91 -10.57 -4.11
N PRO A 359 -6.05 -10.18 -3.51
CA PRO A 359 -6.56 -10.89 -2.36
C PRO A 359 -7.09 -12.24 -2.88
N GLY A 360 -6.34 -13.31 -2.61
CA GLY A 360 -6.71 -14.66 -3.03
C GLY A 360 -7.54 -15.39 -1.97
N LEU A 361 -8.31 -16.39 -2.41
CA LEU A 361 -8.94 -17.35 -1.49
C LEU A 361 -7.86 -18.03 -0.65
N CYS A 362 -8.09 -18.09 0.65
CA CYS A 362 -7.07 -18.52 1.59
C CYS A 362 -7.47 -19.80 2.31
N VAL A 363 -6.45 -20.59 2.65
CA VAL A 363 -6.58 -21.81 3.44
C VAL A 363 -5.95 -21.59 4.81
N LEU A 364 -6.76 -21.76 5.86
CA LEU A 364 -6.31 -21.88 7.25
C LEU A 364 -6.01 -23.34 7.54
N SER A 365 -4.82 -23.65 8.04
CA SER A 365 -4.50 -25.00 8.50
C SER A 365 -3.69 -24.96 9.80
N PRO A 366 -4.02 -25.78 10.81
CA PRO A 366 -3.19 -25.93 12.00
C PRO A 366 -1.88 -26.59 11.58
N ARG A 367 -0.78 -26.02 12.05
CA ARG A 367 0.54 -26.43 11.61
C ARG A 367 1.59 -25.93 12.59
N GLU A 368 2.51 -26.79 12.99
CA GLU A 368 3.72 -26.32 13.66
C GLU A 368 4.57 -25.47 12.71
N GLU A 369 5.21 -24.44 13.25
CA GLU A 369 6.19 -23.66 12.50
C GLU A 369 7.30 -24.62 12.03
N SER A 370 7.43 -24.78 10.71
CA SER A 370 8.25 -25.85 10.17
C SER A 370 9.64 -25.36 9.78
N GLU A 371 10.65 -25.74 10.56
CA GLU A 371 12.05 -25.86 10.13
C GLU A 371 12.27 -27.10 9.25
N MET A 372 11.21 -27.56 8.56
CA MET A 372 11.31 -28.77 7.75
C MET A 372 12.09 -28.46 6.48
N LEU A 373 13.05 -29.33 6.18
CA LEU A 373 13.73 -29.32 4.90
C LEU A 373 12.77 -29.88 3.82
N LEU A 374 12.21 -28.99 3.01
CA LEU A 374 11.18 -29.28 2.02
C LEU A 374 11.70 -29.05 0.60
N THR A 375 11.14 -29.72 -0.39
CA THR A 375 11.46 -29.46 -1.81
C THR A 375 10.60 -28.30 -2.32
N PRO A 376 11.16 -27.11 -2.59
CA PRO A 376 10.38 -25.97 -3.06
C PRO A 376 9.81 -26.21 -4.47
N LYS A 377 8.66 -25.59 -4.79
CA LYS A 377 8.17 -25.51 -6.18
C LYS A 377 9.16 -24.74 -7.05
N ALA A 378 9.13 -25.02 -8.35
CA ALA A 378 9.93 -24.26 -9.31
C ALA A 378 9.36 -22.83 -9.46
N PRO A 379 10.24 -21.81 -9.63
CA PRO A 379 9.80 -20.47 -9.96
C PRO A 379 9.21 -20.42 -11.38
N VAL A 380 8.43 -19.37 -11.67
CA VAL A 380 7.90 -19.08 -13.01
C VAL A 380 8.48 -17.76 -13.47
N ILE A 381 9.27 -17.78 -14.54
CA ILE A 381 9.84 -16.56 -15.11
C ILE A 381 8.79 -15.90 -16.00
N GLN A 382 8.33 -14.73 -15.59
CA GLN A 382 7.26 -13.98 -16.24
C GLN A 382 7.81 -13.09 -17.36
N ASN A 383 8.96 -12.45 -17.13
CA ASN A 383 9.62 -11.62 -18.12
C ASN A 383 11.15 -11.73 -17.98
N PHE A 384 11.82 -11.70 -19.13
CA PHE A 384 13.26 -11.59 -19.22
C PHE A 384 13.65 -10.67 -20.37
N SER A 385 14.31 -9.58 -20.05
CA SER A 385 14.64 -8.49 -20.99
C SER A 385 16.11 -8.12 -20.94
N ILE A 386 16.63 -7.65 -22.07
CA ILE A 386 18.00 -7.13 -22.20
C ILE A 386 17.90 -5.67 -22.65
N PHE A 387 18.61 -4.79 -21.94
CA PHE A 387 18.69 -3.37 -22.22
C PHE A 387 20.09 -2.99 -22.69
N ASP A 388 20.17 -2.21 -23.77
CA ASP A 388 21.39 -1.48 -24.13
C ASP A 388 21.46 -0.22 -23.25
N MET A 389 22.49 -0.11 -22.43
CA MET A 389 22.70 1.04 -21.55
C MET A 389 23.50 2.16 -22.24
N GLY A 390 23.81 2.01 -23.52
CA GLY A 390 24.77 2.83 -24.24
C GLY A 390 26.21 2.47 -23.86
N ILE A 391 27.19 3.15 -24.47
CA ILE A 391 28.64 3.00 -24.19
C ILE A 391 29.19 1.56 -24.25
N GLY A 392 28.49 0.65 -24.95
CA GLY A 392 28.89 -0.76 -25.09
C GLY A 392 28.56 -1.61 -23.86
N MET A 393 27.69 -1.13 -22.97
CA MET A 393 27.21 -1.86 -21.79
C MET A 393 25.80 -2.37 -22.00
N SER A 394 25.51 -3.56 -21.47
CA SER A 394 24.15 -4.12 -21.47
C SER A 394 23.75 -4.51 -20.05
N ALA A 395 22.48 -4.29 -19.71
CA ALA A 395 21.87 -4.84 -18.52
C ALA A 395 20.88 -5.94 -18.91
N SER A 396 20.77 -6.97 -18.09
CA SER A 396 19.75 -8.01 -18.23
C SER A 396 18.87 -7.99 -16.98
N TYR A 397 17.56 -8.07 -17.17
CA TYR A 397 16.54 -7.98 -16.13
C TYR A 397 15.63 -9.18 -16.18
N ALA A 398 15.41 -9.81 -15.04
CA ALA A 398 14.49 -10.93 -14.88
C ALA A 398 13.42 -10.57 -13.85
N PHE A 399 12.18 -10.89 -14.20
CA PHE A 399 10.99 -10.74 -13.36
C PHE A 399 10.30 -12.10 -13.28
N PHE A 400 10.12 -12.63 -12.07
CA PHE A 400 9.69 -14.00 -11.85
C PHE A 400 8.87 -14.14 -10.56
N ASN A 401 8.03 -15.16 -10.54
CA ASN A 401 7.27 -15.56 -9.38
C ASN A 401 7.99 -16.74 -8.72
N GLN A 402 8.31 -16.61 -7.44
CA GLN A 402 8.88 -17.69 -6.64
C GLN A 402 7.85 -18.16 -5.61
N PRO A 403 7.15 -19.27 -5.83
CA PRO A 403 6.16 -19.73 -4.85
C PRO A 403 6.79 -20.02 -3.48
N GLN A 404 6.10 -19.63 -2.40
CA GLN A 404 6.52 -19.90 -1.02
C GLN A 404 6.21 -21.35 -0.56
N TYR A 405 5.72 -22.19 -1.47
CA TYR A 405 5.24 -23.53 -1.17
C TYR A 405 6.18 -24.60 -1.72
N SER A 406 6.22 -25.72 -1.02
CA SER A 406 6.83 -26.96 -1.50
C SER A 406 5.98 -27.63 -2.58
N VAL A 407 6.56 -28.63 -3.25
CA VAL A 407 5.86 -29.47 -4.25
C VAL A 407 4.64 -30.21 -3.69
N ASP A 408 4.56 -30.38 -2.37
CA ASP A 408 3.45 -31.01 -1.66
C ASP A 408 2.45 -29.97 -1.07
N ASP A 409 2.45 -28.75 -1.58
CA ASP A 409 1.57 -27.63 -1.15
C ASP A 409 1.71 -27.27 0.34
N ILE A 410 2.86 -27.60 0.92
CA ILE A 410 3.25 -27.18 2.26
C ILE A 410 3.92 -25.80 2.19
N LEU A 411 3.44 -24.85 2.99
CA LEU A 411 4.07 -23.53 3.18
C LEU A 411 5.48 -23.69 3.77
N ILE A 412 6.46 -23.04 3.16
CA ILE A 412 7.85 -23.00 3.61
C ILE A 412 8.07 -21.73 4.45
N ASN A 413 8.81 -21.84 5.56
CA ASN A 413 9.26 -20.66 6.31
C ASN A 413 10.14 -19.80 5.39
N PRO A 414 9.81 -18.51 5.15
CA PRO A 414 10.54 -17.68 4.20
C PRO A 414 12.01 -17.47 4.59
N ASN A 415 12.36 -17.58 5.88
CA ASN A 415 13.76 -17.52 6.33
C ASN A 415 14.61 -18.72 5.87
N ASN A 416 13.95 -19.83 5.50
CA ASN A 416 14.59 -21.03 4.97
C ASN A 416 14.52 -21.09 3.45
N LEU A 417 13.94 -20.08 2.78
CA LEU A 417 13.73 -20.03 1.34
C LEU A 417 14.69 -19.02 0.70
N TYR A 418 15.26 -19.41 -0.43
CA TYR A 418 16.23 -18.62 -1.20
C TYR A 418 15.99 -18.87 -2.69
N TYR A 419 16.64 -18.10 -3.56
CA TYR A 419 16.80 -18.46 -4.97
C TYR A 419 18.26 -18.39 -5.41
N GLU A 420 18.57 -19.18 -6.43
CA GLU A 420 19.80 -19.09 -7.20
C GLU A 420 19.47 -18.72 -8.64
N ALA A 421 20.25 -17.78 -9.18
CA ALA A 421 20.14 -17.35 -10.57
C ALA A 421 21.33 -17.86 -11.39
N TYR A 422 21.11 -18.13 -12.67
CA TYR A 422 22.09 -18.63 -13.61
C TYR A 422 22.06 -17.78 -14.88
N ALA A 423 23.23 -17.39 -15.37
CA ALA A 423 23.42 -16.72 -16.65
C ALA A 423 24.05 -17.71 -17.64
N ASN A 424 23.35 -18.06 -18.72
CA ASN A 424 23.86 -18.99 -19.74
C ASN A 424 24.35 -20.34 -19.16
N GLY A 425 23.69 -20.83 -18.09
CA GLY A 425 24.06 -22.06 -17.40
C GLY A 425 25.12 -21.92 -16.29
N GLU A 426 25.69 -20.73 -16.08
CA GLU A 426 26.65 -20.46 -15.00
C GLU A 426 25.99 -19.74 -13.82
N LEU A 427 26.26 -20.21 -12.60
CA LEU A 427 25.72 -19.63 -11.37
C LEU A 427 26.17 -18.17 -11.21
N ILE A 428 25.23 -17.29 -10.91
CA ILE A 428 25.51 -15.88 -10.62
C ILE A 428 25.97 -15.76 -9.17
N THR A 429 27.06 -15.01 -8.95
CA THR A 429 27.43 -14.49 -7.63
C THR A 429 27.11 -13.00 -7.63
N PHE A 430 26.17 -12.59 -6.79
CA PHE A 430 25.84 -11.19 -6.58
C PHE A 430 26.82 -10.61 -5.57
N THR A 431 27.44 -9.47 -5.89
CA THR A 431 28.56 -8.93 -5.11
C THR A 431 28.23 -7.55 -4.55
N HIS A 432 28.87 -7.18 -3.43
CA HIS A 432 28.76 -5.85 -2.84
C HIS A 432 29.12 -4.71 -3.81
N ALA A 433 30.01 -4.97 -4.77
CA ALA A 433 30.44 -3.96 -5.74
C ALA A 433 29.30 -3.54 -6.69
N ASP A 434 28.45 -4.50 -7.07
CA ASP A 434 27.29 -4.27 -7.91
C ASP A 434 26.05 -3.90 -7.08
N TYR A 435 25.94 -4.47 -5.87
CA TYR A 435 24.80 -4.31 -4.96
C TYR A 435 25.29 -4.02 -3.53
N PRO A 436 25.38 -2.74 -3.12
CA PRO A 436 25.93 -2.37 -1.81
C PRO A 436 25.19 -2.95 -0.59
N ALA A 437 23.94 -3.40 -0.75
CA ALA A 437 23.18 -4.07 0.30
C ALA A 437 23.60 -5.53 0.54
N ILE A 438 24.35 -6.13 -0.38
CA ILE A 438 24.88 -7.49 -0.26
C ILE A 438 26.20 -7.46 0.52
N PRO A 439 26.49 -8.46 1.39
CA PRO A 439 27.77 -8.57 2.09
C PRO A 439 29.01 -8.63 1.16
N GLU A 440 30.18 -8.28 1.69
CA GLU A 440 31.45 -8.25 0.92
C GLU A 440 31.82 -9.62 0.33
N GLU A 441 31.48 -10.72 1.02
CA GLU A 441 31.70 -12.09 0.53
C GLU A 441 30.86 -12.47 -0.70
N GLY A 442 29.80 -11.71 -0.98
CA GLY A 442 28.84 -11.98 -2.05
C GLY A 442 27.91 -13.16 -1.73
N TRP A 443 26.79 -13.20 -2.45
CA TRP A 443 25.79 -14.26 -2.32
C TRP A 443 25.53 -14.94 -3.66
N THR A 444 25.44 -16.27 -3.63
CA THR A 444 24.90 -17.09 -4.72
C THR A 444 23.46 -17.50 -4.45
N MET A 445 23.09 -17.63 -3.18
CA MET A 445 21.72 -17.85 -2.72
C MET A 445 21.18 -16.54 -2.13
N ILE A 446 20.26 -15.91 -2.84
CA ILE A 446 19.60 -14.69 -2.36
C ILE A 446 18.45 -15.09 -1.44
N PRO A 447 18.37 -14.57 -0.20
CA PRO A 447 17.24 -14.83 0.69
C PRO A 447 15.93 -14.42 0.05
N TYR A 448 14.88 -15.23 0.25
CA TYR A 448 13.57 -14.98 -0.33
C TYR A 448 13.13 -13.54 -0.08
N THR A 449 13.06 -13.09 1.17
CA THR A 449 12.57 -11.76 1.55
C THR A 449 13.58 -10.61 1.37
N PHE A 450 14.68 -10.82 0.64
CA PHE A 450 15.69 -9.77 0.46
C PHE A 450 15.25 -8.74 -0.58
N SER A 451 15.41 -7.46 -0.25
CA SER A 451 15.35 -6.34 -1.18
C SER A 451 16.53 -5.41 -0.88
N ASP A 452 17.16 -4.87 -1.90
CA ASP A 452 18.30 -3.96 -1.77
C ASP A 452 17.89 -2.49 -1.54
N GLY A 453 16.58 -2.20 -1.64
CA GLY A 453 16.03 -0.85 -1.49
C GLY A 453 16.47 0.14 -2.58
N GLN A 454 17.01 -0.36 -3.70
CA GLN A 454 17.47 0.41 -4.86
C GLN A 454 16.88 -0.12 -6.18
N ASP A 455 15.86 -0.98 -6.10
CA ASP A 455 15.14 -1.61 -7.21
C ASP A 455 16.02 -2.49 -8.15
N MET A 456 17.24 -2.87 -7.74
CA MET A 456 18.12 -3.72 -8.57
C MET A 456 18.04 -5.19 -8.20
N ILE A 457 17.78 -5.50 -6.94
CA ILE A 457 17.30 -6.80 -6.46
C ILE A 457 16.13 -6.49 -5.56
N ASN A 458 14.94 -6.83 -6.03
CA ASN A 458 13.73 -6.53 -5.31
C ASN A 458 12.93 -7.80 -5.09
N ASN A 459 12.48 -7.96 -3.87
CA ASN A 459 11.33 -8.79 -3.59
C ASN A 459 10.17 -7.84 -3.30
N ASN A 460 9.13 -7.93 -4.12
CA ASN A 460 7.86 -7.31 -3.79
C ASN A 460 7.08 -8.24 -2.86
N TYR A 461 7.66 -8.56 -1.69
CA TYR A 461 7.02 -9.32 -0.61
C TYR A 461 6.11 -8.37 0.15
N THR A 462 5.33 -7.62 -0.61
CA THR A 462 4.15 -6.96 -0.12
C THR A 462 3.03 -8.00 -0.07
N ILE A 463 2.01 -7.66 0.70
CA ILE A 463 0.92 -8.54 1.10
C ILE A 463 0.37 -9.28 -0.14
N TRP A 464 0.57 -10.61 -0.17
CA TRP A 464 0.04 -11.55 -1.19
C TRP A 464 0.86 -11.77 -2.47
N SER A 465 2.06 -11.21 -2.59
CA SER A 465 2.89 -11.33 -3.79
C SER A 465 4.10 -12.26 -3.60
N ASP A 466 4.35 -13.12 -4.60
CA ASP A 466 5.56 -13.95 -4.73
C ASP A 466 6.53 -13.41 -5.80
N ILE A 467 6.38 -12.14 -6.16
CA ILE A 467 7.14 -11.48 -7.22
C ILE A 467 8.54 -11.13 -6.76
N HIS A 468 9.51 -11.53 -7.58
CA HIS A 468 10.92 -11.23 -7.41
C HIS A 468 11.50 -10.71 -8.73
N GLU A 469 12.46 -9.82 -8.61
CA GLU A 469 13.19 -9.29 -9.76
C GLU A 469 14.66 -9.06 -9.44
N PHE A 470 15.48 -9.15 -10.48
CA PHE A 470 16.86 -8.67 -10.40
C PHE A 470 17.33 -8.12 -11.75
N MET A 471 18.22 -7.14 -11.69
CA MET A 471 18.96 -6.61 -12.82
C MET A 471 20.45 -6.85 -12.64
N VAL A 472 21.14 -7.35 -13.67
CA VAL A 472 22.61 -7.49 -13.71
C VAL A 472 23.20 -6.68 -14.86
N TYR A 473 24.33 -6.01 -14.64
CA TYR A 473 25.02 -5.18 -15.65
C TYR A 473 25.90 -6.00 -16.61
N ARG A 474 25.32 -7.05 -17.18
CA ARG A 474 25.94 -7.86 -18.23
C ARG A 474 24.89 -8.46 -19.16
N TYR A 475 25.32 -8.82 -20.36
CA TYR A 475 24.49 -9.56 -21.31
C TYR A 475 24.28 -11.02 -20.84
N MET A 476 23.03 -11.47 -20.84
CA MET A 476 22.65 -12.85 -20.58
C MET A 476 21.74 -13.34 -21.72
N SER A 477 22.19 -14.27 -22.56
CA SER A 477 21.34 -14.85 -23.63
C SER A 477 20.27 -15.82 -23.10
N GLN A 478 20.43 -16.28 -21.85
CA GLN A 478 19.49 -17.12 -21.14
C GLN A 478 19.62 -16.86 -19.65
N VAL A 479 18.48 -16.84 -18.96
CA VAL A 479 18.43 -16.85 -17.50
C VAL A 479 17.84 -18.18 -17.03
N GLY A 480 18.44 -18.75 -15.99
CA GLY A 480 17.92 -19.88 -15.24
C GLY A 480 17.68 -19.47 -13.78
N ILE A 481 16.57 -19.89 -13.19
CA ILE A 481 16.25 -19.59 -11.78
C ILE A 481 15.75 -20.86 -11.11
N ARG A 482 16.21 -21.14 -9.90
CA ARG A 482 15.68 -22.22 -9.06
C ARG A 482 15.49 -21.76 -7.62
N SER A 483 14.46 -22.27 -6.99
CA SER A 483 14.19 -22.07 -5.57
C SER A 483 15.02 -23.05 -4.74
N VAL A 484 15.43 -22.58 -3.57
CA VAL A 484 16.30 -23.33 -2.65
C VAL A 484 15.70 -23.28 -1.26
N CYS A 485 15.44 -24.43 -0.66
CA CYS A 485 15.10 -24.53 0.76
C CYS A 485 16.33 -25.02 1.52
N LYS A 486 16.76 -24.25 2.52
CA LYS A 486 17.93 -24.55 3.34
C LYS A 486 17.57 -24.56 4.82
N VAL A 487 17.95 -25.62 5.52
CA VAL A 487 17.80 -25.76 6.97
C VAL A 487 19.11 -26.27 7.54
N GLY A 488 19.79 -25.45 8.35
CA GLY A 488 21.15 -25.74 8.79
C GLY A 488 22.10 -25.88 7.60
N ASP A 489 22.78 -27.01 7.50
CA ASP A 489 23.71 -27.33 6.40
C ASP A 489 23.05 -28.11 5.25
N GLU A 490 21.79 -28.53 5.41
CA GLU A 490 21.08 -29.31 4.38
C GLU A 490 20.31 -28.40 3.42
N VAL A 491 20.28 -28.81 2.13
CA VAL A 491 19.68 -28.01 1.05
C VAL A 491 18.82 -28.90 0.14
N ARG A 492 17.65 -28.39 -0.25
CA ARG A 492 16.79 -28.94 -1.30
C ARG A 492 16.56 -27.89 -2.38
N TYR A 493 16.44 -28.36 -3.61
CA TYR A 493 16.28 -27.52 -4.79
C TYR A 493 14.97 -27.85 -5.48
N SER A 494 14.33 -26.83 -6.07
CA SER A 494 13.31 -27.05 -7.07
C SER A 494 13.92 -27.52 -8.39
N GLU A 495 13.05 -27.92 -9.32
CA GLU A 495 13.41 -27.89 -10.74
C GLU A 495 13.79 -26.45 -11.15
N MET A 496 14.66 -26.32 -12.14
CA MET A 496 15.14 -25.02 -12.63
C MET A 496 14.24 -24.51 -13.76
N ALA A 497 13.74 -23.30 -13.61
CA ALA A 497 13.06 -22.57 -14.67
C ALA A 497 14.10 -21.91 -15.58
N PHE A 498 13.81 -21.87 -16.88
CA PHE A 498 14.67 -21.21 -17.86
C PHE A 498 13.85 -20.38 -18.82
N THR A 499 14.40 -19.25 -19.23
CA THR A 499 13.90 -18.50 -20.39
C THR A 499 15.03 -17.81 -21.13
N SER A 500 14.78 -17.48 -22.38
CA SER A 500 15.62 -16.64 -23.23
C SER A 500 14.83 -15.38 -23.60
N PRO A 501 15.48 -14.27 -23.97
CA PRO A 501 14.76 -13.05 -24.34
C PRO A 501 13.79 -13.38 -25.46
N GLU A 502 12.55 -12.92 -25.36
CA GLU A 502 11.68 -12.93 -26.53
C GLU A 502 12.35 -12.07 -27.59
N GLY A 503 12.73 -12.70 -28.71
CA GLY A 503 13.39 -11.99 -29.79
C GLY A 503 12.44 -10.96 -30.38
N VAL A 504 12.67 -9.68 -30.13
CA VAL A 504 12.67 -8.76 -31.27
C VAL A 504 13.85 -9.24 -32.12
N GLU A 505 13.57 -10.00 -33.17
CA GLU A 505 14.58 -10.34 -34.18
C GLU A 505 15.31 -9.05 -34.54
N GLY A 506 16.64 -9.09 -34.34
CA GLY A 506 17.45 -7.91 -34.10
C GLY A 506 17.22 -6.77 -35.09
N VAL A 507 17.43 -5.56 -34.58
CA VAL A 507 17.70 -4.40 -35.45
C VAL A 507 19.08 -4.62 -36.06
N THR A 508 19.16 -5.48 -37.07
CA THR A 508 20.26 -5.44 -38.03
C THR A 508 20.10 -4.16 -38.82
N ALA A 509 21.19 -3.39 -38.93
CA ALA A 509 21.25 -2.21 -39.79
C ALA A 509 20.60 -2.51 -41.15
N ASP A 510 19.64 -1.66 -41.56
CA ASP A 510 18.83 -1.86 -42.76
C ASP A 510 19.72 -2.22 -43.95
N SER A 511 19.57 -3.45 -44.46
CA SER A 511 20.14 -3.83 -45.74
C SER A 511 19.45 -3.01 -46.85
N GLU A 512 20.19 -2.68 -47.91
CA GLU A 512 19.70 -1.79 -48.97
C GLU A 512 18.38 -2.31 -49.57
N VAL A 513 17.37 -1.43 -49.67
CA VAL A 513 16.06 -1.76 -50.26
C VAL A 513 16.22 -1.92 -51.77
N VAL A 514 15.94 -3.11 -52.30
CA VAL A 514 16.03 -3.42 -53.74
C VAL A 514 14.69 -3.42 -54.46
N ALA A 515 13.57 -3.54 -53.73
CA ALA A 515 12.24 -3.42 -54.31
C ALA A 515 11.17 -3.03 -53.30
N GLU A 516 10.19 -2.24 -53.72
CA GLU A 516 8.98 -1.94 -52.96
C GLU A 516 7.73 -2.25 -53.81
N SER A 517 6.67 -2.75 -53.16
CA SER A 517 5.36 -2.90 -53.78
C SER A 517 4.25 -2.62 -52.78
N LEU A 518 3.16 -2.04 -53.27
CA LEU A 518 1.95 -1.78 -52.48
C LEU A 518 0.85 -2.73 -52.92
N THR A 519 0.09 -3.23 -51.96
CA THR A 519 -1.05 -4.11 -52.18
C THR A 519 -2.23 -3.60 -51.37
N ASN A 520 -3.44 -3.63 -51.91
CA ASN A 520 -4.64 -3.33 -51.12
C ASN A 520 -4.98 -4.51 -50.18
N LEU A 521 -5.93 -4.33 -49.27
CA LEU A 521 -6.34 -5.37 -48.31
C LEU A 521 -6.95 -6.63 -48.97
N ALA A 522 -7.28 -6.57 -50.26
CA ALA A 522 -7.76 -7.70 -51.04
C ALA A 522 -6.62 -8.46 -51.76
N GLY A 523 -5.36 -8.12 -51.51
CA GLY A 523 -4.21 -8.82 -52.11
C GLY A 523 -3.88 -8.38 -53.55
N VAL A 524 -4.48 -7.30 -54.05
CA VAL A 524 -4.22 -6.77 -55.40
C VAL A 524 -3.12 -5.72 -55.38
N LYS A 525 -2.09 -5.89 -56.22
CA LYS A 525 -0.98 -4.93 -56.37
C LYS A 525 -1.49 -3.59 -56.89
N VAL A 526 -1.08 -2.50 -56.25
CA VAL A 526 -1.48 -1.12 -56.55
C VAL A 526 -0.26 -0.34 -57.02
N THR A 527 -0.35 0.28 -58.19
CA THR A 527 0.74 1.08 -58.77
C THR A 527 0.55 2.59 -58.61
N ASN A 528 -0.68 3.06 -58.41
CA ASN A 528 -1.02 4.46 -58.15
C ASN A 528 -1.96 4.53 -56.92
N PRO A 529 -1.43 4.61 -55.69
CA PRO A 529 -2.25 4.64 -54.49
C PRO A 529 -3.00 5.98 -54.37
N GLY A 530 -4.27 5.93 -53.97
CA GLY A 530 -5.03 7.09 -53.49
C GLY A 530 -5.08 7.09 -51.95
N PRO A 531 -5.83 7.99 -51.31
CA PRO A 531 -5.95 8.00 -49.86
C PRO A 531 -6.50 6.69 -49.31
N GLY A 532 -5.78 6.02 -48.41
CA GLY A 532 -6.26 4.77 -47.84
C GLY A 532 -5.18 3.87 -47.22
N ILE A 533 -5.62 2.71 -46.73
CA ILE A 533 -4.78 1.70 -46.10
C ILE A 533 -4.25 0.73 -47.15
N TYR A 534 -2.92 0.55 -47.17
CA TYR A 534 -2.22 -0.39 -48.02
C TYR A 534 -1.24 -1.24 -47.23
N ILE A 535 -0.86 -2.39 -47.79
CA ILE A 535 0.26 -3.20 -47.31
C ILE A 535 1.46 -2.91 -48.22
N ARG A 536 2.47 -2.24 -47.65
CA ARG A 536 3.78 -2.05 -48.28
C ARG A 536 4.62 -3.29 -48.02
N THR A 537 5.12 -3.90 -49.08
CA THR A 537 6.11 -4.98 -49.02
C THR A 537 7.42 -4.45 -49.58
N THR A 538 8.44 -4.43 -48.73
CA THR A 538 9.80 -3.98 -49.03
C THR A 538 10.71 -5.21 -49.05
N ARG A 539 11.46 -5.41 -50.14
CA ARG A 539 12.45 -6.47 -50.26
C ARG A 539 13.84 -5.85 -50.21
N HIS A 540 14.71 -6.45 -49.43
CA HIS A 540 16.09 -5.99 -49.25
C HIS A 540 17.08 -6.86 -50.02
N ALA A 541 18.30 -6.33 -50.23
CA ALA A 541 19.36 -6.96 -51.03
C ALA A 541 19.81 -8.32 -50.47
N ASP A 542 19.69 -8.52 -49.16
CA ASP A 542 20.00 -9.78 -48.48
C ASP A 542 18.90 -10.86 -48.66
N GLY A 543 17.82 -10.53 -49.37
CA GLY A 543 16.69 -11.42 -49.62
C GLY A 543 15.57 -11.33 -48.58
N SER A 544 15.76 -10.60 -47.48
CA SER A 544 14.73 -10.36 -46.48
C SER A 544 13.58 -9.54 -47.05
N VAL A 545 12.38 -9.76 -46.51
CA VAL A 545 11.14 -9.10 -46.94
C VAL A 545 10.42 -8.58 -45.71
N ARG A 546 10.18 -7.26 -45.68
CA ARG A 546 9.40 -6.59 -44.63
C ARG A 546 8.05 -6.18 -45.18
N THR A 547 6.99 -6.48 -44.45
CA THR A 547 5.63 -6.01 -44.76
C THR A 547 5.14 -5.07 -43.67
N ALA A 548 4.63 -3.90 -44.06
CA ALA A 548 4.08 -2.91 -43.14
C ALA A 548 2.74 -2.38 -43.66
N LYS A 549 1.81 -2.14 -42.74
CA LYS A 549 0.59 -1.39 -43.05
C LYS A 549 0.96 0.08 -43.14
N VAL A 550 0.61 0.71 -44.25
CA VAL A 550 0.84 2.13 -44.49
C VAL A 550 -0.46 2.82 -44.82
N ILE A 551 -0.61 4.05 -44.34
CA ILE A 551 -1.70 4.94 -44.72
C ILE A 551 -1.08 5.94 -45.68
N LEU A 552 -1.58 5.99 -46.92
CA LEU A 552 -1.14 6.92 -47.96
C LEU A 552 -2.23 7.95 -48.24
#